data_AF-A0A1L9X636-F1
#
_entry.id   AF-A0A1L9X636-F1
#
_cell.length_a   1.000
_cell.length_b   1.000
_cell.length_c   1.000
_cell.angle_alpha   90.00
_cell.angle_beta   90.00
_cell.angle_gamma   90.00
#
_symmetry.space_group_name_H-M   'P 1'
#
loop_
_entity.id
_entity.type
_entity.pdbx_description
1 polymer ?
#
loop_
_entity_poly.entity_id
_entity_poly.type
_entity_poly.pdbx_seq_one_letter_code
_entity_poly.pdbx_strand_id
1 'polypeptide(L)'
;MDLQKTKEARRDTPGKQEENADCPLEAYGGSGHTKESPKNDSLDHRDTNERPDPADARQQRHPGSSTYREDASQSPSATALLAPAKPSSSSSKTLDIPPAFGLRPEEHRLLLTAKRYPPVTKSTLSELDLPCIMSNINLRMDANFDRDLHFKPDLDGEKGRRKRKEAADYWEAMAVEISIYAFCSSPEAAGLAADARTDQRQAFEPRLPAMFDTLQDVLKTLVPERDHPGVVQNLEVPLLMQQIQKGVLDMVRVAAWLAALLKTHCAPMRDEWADRMVEQIRSGSQSQNPMEIVGGLQTLFAILEAMKLDVANHQIRAFRVLLIEDTVPFLQEYFRGKIERDNFRVDSSRLWYLETRERELRQMDKAAQTDGFWPISVLFQGVSDLLLQFHTPDAFPETFVFDSDRLWQLRTCLQNLINLDICWFIFESYIHTQKRYLSAPAQTYATFRSRIGSLMEENEDCLRGSVQWVQNVRCIGLEIARFACAACCSEGSTVSDEVITQIESALEWHLSNESGLFQYFQASLREKLLAATFAAAKKYLNMSPLAICESQRNFPHTATAMLGHPQHYDVERISMRLAHMGVLHWRVWAPILYVRESVSPTDVAIIPANEGYDVARSATL
;
A
#
# COMPACT_ATOMS: atom_id res chain seq x y z
N MET A 1 6.69 8.45 -0.03
CA MET A 1 5.29 8.85 0.22
C MET A 1 4.47 7.88 -0.61
N ASP A 2 4.02 6.76 -0.07
CA ASP A 2 3.52 5.64 -0.89
C ASP A 2 2.44 6.10 -1.88
N LEU A 3 2.78 6.26 -3.17
CA LEU A 3 1.98 7.05 -4.10
C LEU A 3 1.02 6.21 -4.92
N GLN A 4 1.29 4.92 -5.10
CA GLN A 4 0.48 3.98 -5.89
C GLN A 4 0.50 2.59 -5.25
N LYS A 5 -0.68 2.00 -5.02
CA LYS A 5 -0.79 0.62 -4.53
C LYS A 5 -0.58 -0.37 -5.68
N THR A 6 0.08 -1.49 -5.39
CA THR A 6 -0.06 -2.71 -6.20
C THR A 6 -1.49 -3.22 -6.07
N LYS A 7 -2.09 -3.71 -7.17
CA LYS A 7 -3.43 -4.28 -7.12
C LYS A 7 -3.41 -5.65 -6.41
N GLU A 8 -3.69 -5.65 -5.12
CA GLU A 8 -4.39 -6.76 -4.47
C GLU A 8 -5.88 -6.73 -4.84
N ALA A 9 -6.56 -7.87 -4.70
CA ALA A 9 -8.02 -7.90 -4.72
C ALA A 9 -8.56 -7.16 -3.49
N ARG A 10 -8.98 -5.90 -3.72
CA ARG A 10 -9.66 -4.96 -2.81
C ARG A 10 -9.15 -4.93 -1.35
N ARG A 11 -8.48 -3.83 -1.00
CA ARG A 11 -8.22 -3.41 0.38
C ARG A 11 -8.74 -1.98 0.59
N ASP A 12 -9.97 -1.87 1.07
CA ASP A 12 -10.41 -0.73 1.86
C ASP A 12 -10.54 -1.19 3.32
N THR A 13 -9.96 -0.43 4.25
CA THR A 13 -9.90 -0.78 5.67
C THR A 13 -10.55 0.34 6.49
N PRO A 14 -11.51 0.05 7.38
CA PRO A 14 -12.00 1.04 8.34
C PRO A 14 -10.90 1.44 9.32
N GLY A 15 -10.72 2.74 9.56
CA GLY A 15 -9.61 3.24 10.35
C GLY A 15 -9.63 2.80 11.81
N LYS A 16 -8.51 2.25 12.28
CA LYS A 16 -8.02 2.46 13.64
C LYS A 16 -6.67 3.17 13.55
N GLN A 17 -6.46 4.15 14.42
CA GLN A 17 -5.16 4.80 14.57
C GLN A 17 -4.20 3.82 15.23
N GLU A 18 -3.23 3.33 14.46
CA GLU A 18 -1.93 2.96 14.99
C GLU A 18 -0.96 4.07 14.56
N GLU A 19 -0.25 4.65 15.53
CA GLU A 19 0.78 5.64 15.26
C GLU A 19 1.97 4.97 14.56
N ASN A 20 1.95 4.98 13.23
CA ASN A 20 3.17 4.75 12.46
C ASN A 20 4.14 5.89 12.76
N ALA A 21 5.18 5.59 13.54
CA ALA A 21 6.37 6.42 13.64
C ALA A 21 7.09 6.41 12.29
N ASP A 22 6.73 7.36 11.42
CA ASP A 22 7.46 7.66 10.19
C ASP A 22 8.95 7.91 10.55
N CYS A 23 9.83 7.05 10.05
CA CYS A 23 11.28 7.25 10.15
C CYS A 23 11.90 7.20 8.74
N PRO A 24 12.76 8.16 8.33
CA PRO A 24 13.07 8.36 6.92
C PRO A 24 14.11 7.38 6.39
N LEU A 25 13.96 7.00 5.11
CA LEU A 25 15.06 6.43 4.33
C LEU A 25 16.02 7.55 3.92
N GLU A 26 17.08 7.77 4.69
CA GLU A 26 18.17 8.68 4.30
C GLU A 26 19.16 8.02 3.33
N ALA A 27 19.61 8.82 2.35
CA ALA A 27 20.65 8.44 1.41
C ALA A 27 22.06 8.67 1.99
N TYR A 28 23.01 7.87 1.53
CA TYR A 28 24.38 7.83 2.05
C TYR A 28 25.21 9.06 1.62
N GLY A 29 25.74 9.84 2.60
CA GLY A 29 26.94 10.66 2.43
C GLY A 29 26.81 12.18 2.57
N GLY A 30 27.29 12.73 3.69
CA GLY A 30 27.46 14.18 3.88
C GLY A 30 28.00 14.57 5.27
N SER A 31 29.29 14.91 5.38
CA SER A 31 29.96 15.26 6.64
C SER A 31 29.63 16.67 7.16
N GLY A 32 29.30 16.84 8.45
CA GLY A 32 29.22 18.14 9.13
C GLY A 32 29.08 18.07 10.66
N HIS A 33 30.01 18.67 11.41
CA HIS A 33 30.04 18.71 12.89
C HIS A 33 29.21 19.87 13.48
N THR A 34 28.44 19.61 14.56
CA THR A 34 28.27 20.42 15.82
C THR A 34 27.28 19.68 16.75
N LYS A 35 27.63 19.11 17.91
CA LYS A 35 27.94 19.68 19.26
C LYS A 35 26.75 20.29 20.06
N GLU A 36 26.38 19.58 21.14
CA GLU A 36 25.85 20.04 22.46
C GLU A 36 24.50 20.82 22.49
N SER A 37 23.60 20.72 23.48
CA SER A 37 23.38 19.83 24.65
C SER A 37 21.97 20.11 25.26
N PRO A 38 21.45 19.34 26.25
CA PRO A 38 19.99 19.16 26.42
C PRO A 38 19.28 20.12 27.39
N LYS A 39 17.94 20.10 27.34
CA LYS A 39 17.07 20.44 28.49
C LYS A 39 16.03 19.35 28.73
N ASN A 40 16.06 18.83 29.95
CA ASN A 40 15.02 18.01 30.55
C ASN A 40 13.95 18.94 31.16
N ASP A 41 12.69 18.54 31.20
CA ASP A 41 12.00 18.28 32.48
C ASP A 41 10.54 17.84 32.28
N SER A 42 10.02 17.16 33.29
CA SER A 42 8.86 16.27 33.23
C SER A 42 7.68 16.78 34.05
N LEU A 43 6.48 16.39 33.58
CA LEU A 43 5.28 16.05 34.36
C LEU A 43 4.65 17.10 35.29
N ASP A 44 3.31 17.15 35.30
CA ASP A 44 2.61 17.13 36.58
C ASP A 44 1.24 16.44 36.46
N HIS A 45 1.06 15.35 37.23
CA HIS A 45 -0.23 14.71 37.47
C HIS A 45 -0.59 14.99 38.93
N ARG A 46 -1.69 15.71 39.15
CA ARG A 46 -2.20 15.96 40.51
C ARG A 46 -2.70 14.67 41.13
N ASP A 47 -2.23 14.37 42.34
CA ASP A 47 -3.04 13.71 43.35
C ASP A 47 -2.79 14.31 44.73
N THR A 48 -3.85 14.39 45.53
CA THR A 48 -3.90 15.12 46.80
C THR A 48 -3.92 14.18 47.99
N ASN A 49 -3.06 14.38 48.99
CA ASN A 49 -3.51 14.29 50.39
C ASN A 49 -2.60 14.97 51.44
N GLU A 50 -3.19 15.16 52.62
CA GLU A 50 -2.75 16.04 53.71
C GLU A 50 -1.65 15.45 54.65
N ARG A 51 -0.71 16.28 55.14
CA ARG A 51 -0.61 16.77 56.56
C ARG A 51 0.76 17.43 56.87
N PRO A 52 0.88 18.29 57.92
CA PRO A 52 1.98 19.28 58.01
C PRO A 52 2.99 19.12 59.19
N ASP A 53 3.99 20.01 59.18
CA ASP A 53 4.78 20.58 60.30
C ASP A 53 6.02 19.81 60.88
N PRO A 54 7.01 20.49 61.52
CA PRO A 54 7.91 21.51 60.93
C PRO A 54 9.38 21.49 61.48
N ALA A 55 10.17 22.55 61.19
CA ALA A 55 11.50 22.93 61.75
C ALA A 55 12.72 22.05 61.35
N ASP A 56 13.98 22.50 61.33
CA ASP A 56 14.69 23.75 61.73
C ASP A 56 15.80 24.02 60.66
N ALA A 57 15.96 25.20 60.06
CA ALA A 57 16.68 26.41 60.54
C ALA A 57 18.22 26.44 60.36
N ARG A 58 18.71 27.59 59.83
CA ARG A 58 20.09 28.16 59.91
C ARG A 58 21.18 27.50 59.03
N GLN A 59 22.22 28.18 58.53
CA GLN A 59 22.58 29.62 58.50
C GLN A 59 23.73 29.94 57.49
N GLN A 60 23.67 31.15 56.89
CA GLN A 60 24.79 32.10 56.66
C GLN A 60 25.95 31.87 55.65
N ARG A 61 26.24 33.01 54.96
CA ARG A 61 27.55 33.63 54.60
C ARG A 61 28.19 33.41 53.20
N HIS A 62 28.06 34.47 52.40
CA HIS A 62 29.08 35.05 51.49
C HIS A 62 30.33 35.59 52.26
N PRO A 63 31.32 36.34 51.67
CA PRO A 63 31.66 36.64 50.26
C PRO A 63 33.19 36.55 49.91
N GLY A 64 33.56 36.90 48.66
CA GLY A 64 34.91 37.37 48.27
C GLY A 64 35.20 37.10 46.78
N SER A 65 35.13 38.04 45.83
CA SER A 65 35.89 39.31 45.63
C SER A 65 37.33 39.13 45.14
N SER A 66 37.57 39.37 43.84
CA SER A 66 38.68 40.23 43.38
C SER A 66 38.53 40.60 41.89
N THR A 67 38.71 41.89 41.59
CA THR A 67 38.80 42.51 40.25
C THR A 67 40.23 42.52 39.72
N TYR A 68 40.45 42.63 38.39
CA TYR A 68 41.53 43.47 37.86
C TYR A 68 41.23 44.11 36.48
N ARG A 69 41.99 45.17 36.21
CA ARG A 69 41.86 46.27 35.23
C ARG A 69 43.27 46.59 34.68
N GLU A 70 43.48 47.24 33.54
CA GLU A 70 42.67 47.62 32.36
C GLU A 70 43.65 48.21 31.33
N ASP A 71 43.49 48.06 30.00
CA ASP A 71 44.07 49.06 29.09
C ASP A 71 43.57 49.06 27.63
N ALA A 72 43.78 50.18 26.94
CA ALA A 72 43.23 50.49 25.60
C ALA A 72 44.21 51.23 24.69
N SER A 73 44.09 51.09 23.36
CA SER A 73 44.76 51.98 22.38
C SER A 73 44.15 51.99 20.97
N GLN A 74 43.40 53.06 20.68
CA GLN A 74 43.28 53.91 19.47
C GLN A 74 43.56 53.39 18.03
N SER A 75 42.82 54.01 17.07
CA SER A 75 42.81 53.77 15.61
C SER A 75 43.73 54.72 14.80
N PRO A 76 43.85 54.54 13.46
CA PRO A 76 43.23 55.53 12.56
C PRO A 76 42.67 54.97 11.22
N SER A 77 41.97 55.82 10.46
CA SER A 77 41.23 55.50 9.21
C SER A 77 42.03 55.67 7.92
N ALA A 78 41.72 54.89 6.86
CA ALA A 78 41.96 55.28 5.45
C ALA A 78 41.16 54.47 4.40
N THR A 79 40.36 55.20 3.59
CA THR A 79 40.11 55.04 2.14
C THR A 79 39.43 53.77 1.54
N ALA A 80 38.49 54.03 0.62
CA ALA A 80 37.70 53.03 -0.10
C ALA A 80 38.39 52.43 -1.34
N LEU A 81 38.06 51.18 -1.66
CA LEU A 81 38.26 50.55 -2.97
C LEU A 81 37.04 49.70 -3.34
N LEU A 82 36.56 49.83 -4.58
CA LEU A 82 35.53 48.95 -5.15
C LEU A 82 36.14 47.59 -5.54
N ALA A 83 35.41 46.50 -5.27
CA ALA A 83 35.68 45.16 -5.77
C ALA A 83 34.35 44.42 -6.03
N PRO A 84 34.30 43.44 -6.96
CA PRO A 84 33.11 43.21 -7.78
C PRO A 84 32.06 42.29 -7.15
N ALA A 85 30.81 42.46 -7.60
CA ALA A 85 29.69 41.60 -7.26
C ALA A 85 29.93 40.15 -7.71
N LYS A 86 29.78 39.20 -6.79
CA LYS A 86 29.69 37.77 -7.11
C LYS A 86 28.36 37.47 -7.81
N PRO A 87 28.29 36.50 -8.73
CA PRO A 87 27.05 36.14 -9.38
C PRO A 87 26.06 35.59 -8.34
N SER A 88 24.89 36.20 -8.26
CA SER A 88 23.83 35.77 -7.35
C SER A 88 23.26 34.41 -7.77
N SER A 89 23.26 33.46 -6.84
CA SER A 89 22.46 32.23 -6.91
C SER A 89 20.98 32.54 -7.19
N SER A 90 20.28 31.59 -7.81
CA SER A 90 18.89 31.70 -8.27
C SER A 90 17.91 32.20 -7.20
N SER A 91 17.68 33.50 -7.17
CA SER A 91 16.63 34.12 -6.34
C SER A 91 15.27 33.75 -6.91
N SER A 92 14.42 33.11 -6.10
CA SER A 92 12.99 32.96 -6.42
C SER A 92 12.38 34.36 -6.43
N LYS A 93 12.15 34.91 -7.63
CA LYS A 93 11.50 36.22 -7.78
C LYS A 93 10.01 36.04 -7.47
N THR A 94 9.57 36.62 -6.36
CA THR A 94 8.15 36.79 -6.05
C THR A 94 7.50 37.63 -7.15
N LEU A 95 6.29 37.27 -7.56
CA LEU A 95 5.50 38.04 -8.51
C LEU A 95 4.55 38.97 -7.73
N ASP A 96 4.68 40.28 -7.96
CA ASP A 96 3.76 41.29 -7.41
C ASP A 96 2.38 41.12 -8.06
N ILE A 97 1.32 41.10 -7.25
CA ILE A 97 -0.08 41.09 -7.71
C ILE A 97 -0.49 42.54 -8.02
N PRO A 98 -0.87 42.88 -9.27
CA PRO A 98 -1.29 44.24 -9.60
C PRO A 98 -2.60 44.59 -8.87
N PRO A 99 -2.69 45.70 -8.12
CA PRO A 99 -3.91 46.06 -7.40
C PRO A 99 -5.10 46.32 -8.36
N ALA A 100 -4.82 46.74 -9.60
CA ALA A 100 -5.80 46.93 -10.65
C ALA A 100 -6.38 45.62 -11.23
N PHE A 101 -5.81 44.45 -10.91
CA PHE A 101 -6.31 43.16 -11.39
C PHE A 101 -7.64 42.75 -10.71
N GLY A 102 -7.96 43.29 -9.52
CA GLY A 102 -9.25 43.05 -8.86
C GLY A 102 -9.43 41.62 -8.34
N LEU A 103 -8.35 41.00 -7.86
CA LEU A 103 -8.30 39.59 -7.44
C LEU A 103 -9.25 39.29 -6.26
N ARG A 104 -10.04 38.22 -6.33
CA ARG A 104 -11.03 37.87 -5.28
C ARG A 104 -10.31 37.35 -4.02
N PRO A 105 -10.85 37.56 -2.80
CA PRO A 105 -10.20 37.10 -1.57
C PRO A 105 -9.91 35.59 -1.54
N GLU A 106 -10.76 34.80 -2.17
CA GLU A 106 -10.60 33.35 -2.28
C GLU A 106 -9.48 32.95 -3.24
N GLU A 107 -9.35 33.62 -4.39
CA GLU A 107 -8.24 33.44 -5.33
C GLU A 107 -6.90 33.85 -4.70
N HIS A 108 -6.90 34.93 -3.90
CA HIS A 108 -5.72 35.40 -3.19
C HIS A 108 -5.28 34.38 -2.12
N ARG A 109 -6.24 33.87 -1.34
CA ARG A 109 -6.00 32.78 -0.40
C ARG A 109 -5.43 31.56 -1.11
N LEU A 110 -6.03 31.17 -2.24
CA LEU A 110 -5.62 30.02 -3.03
C LEU A 110 -4.19 30.16 -3.57
N LEU A 111 -3.83 31.33 -4.13
CA LEU A 111 -2.47 31.64 -4.59
C LEU A 111 -1.40 31.56 -3.49
N LEU A 112 -1.77 31.74 -2.22
CA LEU A 112 -0.86 31.60 -1.07
C LEU A 112 -0.86 30.19 -0.48
N THR A 113 -1.99 29.47 -0.49
CA THR A 113 -2.09 28.14 0.16
C THR A 113 -1.84 26.95 -0.77
N ALA A 114 -2.05 27.09 -2.09
CA ALA A 114 -1.85 25.99 -3.03
C ALA A 114 -0.36 25.64 -3.19
N LYS A 115 -0.05 24.36 -3.40
CA LYS A 115 1.33 23.85 -3.52
C LYS A 115 2.10 24.55 -4.66
N ARG A 116 3.44 24.60 -4.53
CA ARG A 116 4.34 25.22 -5.53
C ARG A 116 4.60 24.34 -6.76
N TYR A 117 4.60 23.02 -6.57
CA TYR A 117 4.88 22.02 -7.61
C TYR A 117 3.59 21.32 -8.06
N PRO A 118 3.51 20.87 -9.32
CA PRO A 118 2.35 20.13 -9.82
C PRO A 118 2.17 18.78 -9.09
N PRO A 119 0.97 18.18 -9.12
CA PRO A 119 0.70 16.92 -8.43
C PRO A 119 1.56 15.73 -8.90
N VAL A 120 2.03 15.80 -10.15
CA VAL A 120 2.86 14.78 -10.79
C VAL A 120 4.25 15.38 -11.05
N THR A 121 5.26 14.83 -10.37
CA THR A 121 6.66 15.23 -10.43
C THR A 121 7.57 14.01 -10.62
N LYS A 122 8.86 14.25 -10.90
CA LYS A 122 9.86 13.18 -10.94
C LYS A 122 9.96 12.42 -9.61
N SER A 123 9.90 13.12 -8.47
CA SER A 123 9.96 12.49 -7.14
C SER A 123 8.68 11.76 -6.75
N THR A 124 7.51 12.18 -7.24
CA THR A 124 6.28 11.40 -7.03
C THR A 124 6.19 10.17 -7.94
N LEU A 125 6.99 10.13 -9.00
CA LEU A 125 7.03 9.01 -9.94
C LEU A 125 8.23 8.06 -9.74
N SER A 126 9.18 8.38 -8.85
CA SER A 126 10.39 7.57 -8.63
C SER A 126 10.13 6.27 -7.88
N GLU A 127 9.04 6.16 -7.13
CA GLU A 127 8.60 4.89 -6.52
C GLU A 127 8.26 3.82 -7.59
N LEU A 128 8.06 4.24 -8.85
CA LEU A 128 7.82 3.40 -10.03
C LEU A 128 9.09 3.15 -10.87
N ASP A 129 10.26 3.60 -10.42
CA ASP A 129 11.51 3.28 -11.09
C ASP A 129 11.94 1.83 -10.80
N LEU A 130 12.61 1.20 -11.77
CA LEU A 130 13.02 -0.20 -11.69
C LEU A 130 13.75 -0.59 -10.38
N PRO A 131 14.68 0.22 -9.81
CA PRO A 131 15.30 -0.12 -8.53
C PRO A 131 14.29 -0.22 -7.38
N CYS A 132 13.33 0.71 -7.30
CA CYS A 132 12.26 0.72 -6.29
C CYS A 132 11.36 -0.50 -6.44
N ILE A 133 10.95 -0.81 -7.68
CA ILE A 133 10.18 -2.02 -8.04
C ILE A 133 10.93 -3.28 -7.58
N MET A 134 12.22 -3.42 -7.90
CA MET A 134 13.02 -4.58 -7.55
C MET A 134 13.32 -4.70 -6.04
N SER A 135 13.28 -3.60 -5.28
CA SER A 135 13.40 -3.61 -3.81
C SER A 135 12.08 -3.75 -3.05
N ASN A 136 10.92 -3.68 -3.74
CA ASN A 136 9.63 -3.64 -3.06
C ASN A 136 9.21 -5.03 -2.56
N ILE A 137 9.19 -5.19 -1.22
CA ILE A 137 8.83 -6.45 -0.56
C ILE A 137 7.37 -6.86 -0.81
N ASN A 138 6.42 -5.92 -0.79
CA ASN A 138 5.00 -6.19 -1.04
C ASN A 138 4.81 -6.71 -2.47
N LEU A 139 5.42 -6.04 -3.46
CA LEU A 139 5.39 -6.47 -4.85
C LEU A 139 5.96 -7.89 -5.04
N ARG A 140 7.06 -8.23 -4.36
CA ARG A 140 7.66 -9.57 -4.41
C ARG A 140 6.74 -10.63 -3.81
N MET A 141 6.16 -10.36 -2.64
CA MET A 141 5.18 -11.27 -2.02
C MET A 141 3.96 -11.45 -2.93
N ASP A 142 3.37 -10.36 -3.43
CA ASP A 142 2.24 -10.40 -4.36
C ASP A 142 2.57 -11.13 -5.67
N ALA A 143 3.79 -10.97 -6.20
CA ALA A 143 4.22 -11.66 -7.41
C ALA A 143 4.26 -13.19 -7.26
N ASN A 144 4.35 -13.74 -6.05
CA ASN A 144 4.25 -15.20 -5.85
C ASN A 144 2.79 -15.68 -5.98
N PHE A 145 1.80 -14.85 -5.63
CA PHE A 145 0.40 -15.29 -5.49
C PHE A 145 -0.58 -14.73 -6.54
N ASP A 146 -0.35 -13.53 -7.07
CA ASP A 146 -1.29 -12.83 -7.94
C ASP A 146 -0.69 -12.57 -9.34
N ARG A 147 -1.27 -13.18 -10.38
CA ARG A 147 -0.73 -13.15 -11.75
C ARG A 147 -0.91 -11.79 -12.42
N ASP A 148 -2.04 -11.15 -12.18
CA ASP A 148 -2.44 -9.95 -12.90
C ASP A 148 -2.05 -8.69 -12.10
N LEU A 149 -0.86 -8.73 -11.52
CA LEU A 149 -0.26 -7.69 -10.68
C LEU A 149 0.14 -6.48 -11.52
N HIS A 150 -0.39 -5.31 -11.15
CA HIS A 150 -0.10 -4.02 -11.76
C HIS A 150 -0.31 -2.90 -10.75
N PHE A 151 0.46 -1.82 -10.90
CA PHE A 151 0.20 -0.54 -10.24
C PHE A 151 -1.07 0.11 -10.80
N LYS A 152 -1.77 0.82 -9.92
CA LYS A 152 -2.91 1.67 -10.24
C LYS A 152 -2.79 3.03 -9.55
N PRO A 153 -3.41 4.10 -10.10
CA PRO A 153 -3.61 5.35 -9.38
C PRO A 153 -4.32 5.13 -8.04
N ASP A 154 -3.70 5.56 -6.95
CA ASP A 154 -4.26 5.53 -5.59
C ASP A 154 -5.24 6.71 -5.40
N LEU A 155 -6.49 6.51 -5.87
CA LEU A 155 -7.57 7.50 -5.89
C LEU A 155 -8.65 7.25 -4.83
N ASP A 156 -8.58 6.13 -4.12
CA ASP A 156 -9.59 5.66 -3.18
C ASP A 156 -9.38 6.17 -1.74
N GLY A 157 -10.38 5.95 -0.88
CA GLY A 157 -10.36 6.39 0.52
C GLY A 157 -10.21 7.91 0.74
N GLU A 158 -9.88 8.29 1.97
CA GLU A 158 -9.67 9.69 2.36
C GLU A 158 -8.41 10.29 1.75
N LYS A 159 -7.33 9.50 1.65
CA LYS A 159 -6.06 9.89 1.02
C LYS A 159 -6.25 10.26 -0.46
N GLY A 160 -7.01 9.47 -1.22
CA GLY A 160 -7.34 9.75 -2.61
C GLY A 160 -8.23 10.98 -2.78
N ARG A 161 -9.19 11.22 -1.87
CA ARG A 161 -9.97 12.47 -1.82
C ARG A 161 -9.06 13.69 -1.55
N ARG A 162 -8.14 13.59 -0.60
CA ARG A 162 -7.17 14.67 -0.28
C ARG A 162 -6.25 14.98 -1.47
N LYS A 163 -5.66 13.94 -2.10
CA LYS A 163 -4.87 14.09 -3.35
C LYS A 163 -5.64 14.83 -4.44
N ARG A 164 -6.91 14.45 -4.69
CA ARG A 164 -7.76 15.09 -5.70
C ARG A 164 -8.07 16.55 -5.39
N LYS A 165 -8.30 16.89 -4.11
CA LYS A 165 -8.48 18.28 -3.69
C LYS A 165 -7.21 19.10 -3.89
N GLU A 166 -6.06 18.63 -3.39
CA GLU A 166 -4.77 19.33 -3.55
C GLU A 166 -4.40 19.55 -5.02
N ALA A 167 -4.76 18.62 -5.91
CA ALA A 167 -4.58 18.77 -7.34
C ALA A 167 -5.51 19.84 -7.95
N ALA A 168 -6.79 19.87 -7.55
CA ALA A 168 -7.72 20.92 -7.97
C ALA A 168 -7.26 22.31 -7.51
N ASP A 169 -6.90 22.43 -6.22
CA ASP A 169 -6.39 23.67 -5.62
C ASP A 169 -5.14 24.19 -6.37
N TYR A 170 -4.24 23.29 -6.79
CA TYR A 170 -3.05 23.65 -7.60
C TYR A 170 -3.41 24.17 -9.00
N TRP A 171 -4.30 23.48 -9.71
CA TRP A 171 -4.66 23.87 -11.08
C TRP A 171 -5.47 25.17 -11.12
N GLU A 172 -6.40 25.36 -10.19
CA GLU A 172 -7.13 26.63 -10.07
C GLU A 172 -6.17 27.79 -9.70
N ALA A 173 -5.20 27.58 -8.80
CA ALA A 173 -4.15 28.58 -8.53
C ALA A 173 -3.32 28.92 -9.78
N MET A 174 -2.99 27.91 -10.60
CA MET A 174 -2.24 28.09 -11.85
C MET A 174 -3.03 28.94 -12.87
N ALA A 175 -4.35 28.79 -12.93
CA ALA A 175 -5.19 29.59 -13.84
C ALA A 175 -5.18 31.08 -13.45
N VAL A 176 -5.27 31.38 -12.15
CA VAL A 176 -5.15 32.75 -11.62
C VAL A 176 -3.74 33.31 -11.90
N GLU A 177 -2.69 32.52 -11.71
CA GLU A 177 -1.31 32.92 -12.02
C GLU A 177 -1.12 33.26 -13.52
N ILE A 178 -1.68 32.46 -14.42
CA ILE A 178 -1.69 32.72 -15.87
C ILE A 178 -2.46 34.01 -16.18
N SER A 179 -3.58 34.29 -15.51
CA SER A 179 -4.32 35.55 -15.68
C SER A 179 -3.51 36.76 -15.25
N ILE A 180 -2.75 36.67 -14.15
CA ILE A 180 -1.87 37.76 -13.70
C ILE A 180 -0.77 38.01 -14.74
N TYR A 181 -0.16 36.97 -15.30
CA TYR A 181 0.81 37.13 -16.39
C TYR A 181 0.20 37.77 -17.64
N ALA A 182 -0.99 37.33 -18.06
CA ALA A 182 -1.71 37.91 -19.20
C ALA A 182 -1.99 39.40 -18.98
N PHE A 183 -2.52 39.78 -17.81
CA PHE A 183 -2.76 41.17 -17.43
C PHE A 183 -1.47 42.01 -17.43
N CYS A 184 -0.39 41.51 -16.83
CA CYS A 184 0.89 42.22 -16.78
C CYS A 184 1.52 42.43 -18.18
N SER A 185 1.20 41.57 -19.15
CA SER A 185 1.63 41.73 -20.55
C SER A 185 0.74 42.67 -21.38
N SER A 186 -0.44 43.06 -20.86
CA SER A 186 -1.38 43.95 -21.57
C SER A 186 -0.89 45.41 -21.60
N PRO A 187 -1.08 46.15 -22.71
CA PRO A 187 -0.80 47.59 -22.77
C PRO A 187 -1.51 48.42 -21.69
N GLU A 188 -2.67 47.96 -21.21
CA GLU A 188 -3.47 48.67 -20.20
C GLU A 188 -2.79 48.70 -18.82
N ALA A 189 -2.04 47.64 -18.46
CA ALA A 189 -1.31 47.57 -17.20
C ALA A 189 -0.17 48.60 -17.14
N ALA A 190 0.45 48.93 -18.28
CA ALA A 190 1.51 49.94 -18.36
C ALA A 190 1.02 51.37 -18.05
N GLY A 191 -0.27 51.67 -18.33
CA GLY A 191 -0.88 52.95 -17.98
C GLY A 191 -1.20 53.06 -16.48
N LEU A 192 -1.74 51.99 -15.89
CA LEU A 192 -2.18 51.96 -14.49
C LEU A 192 -1.03 51.85 -13.47
N ALA A 193 0.14 51.36 -13.90
CA ALA A 193 1.33 51.27 -13.05
C ALA A 193 1.93 52.63 -12.65
N ALA A 194 1.57 53.73 -13.33
CA ALA A 194 2.13 55.06 -13.08
C ALA A 194 1.56 55.75 -11.81
N ASP A 195 0.31 55.47 -11.43
CA ASP A 195 -0.39 56.17 -10.34
C ASP A 195 -0.37 55.44 -8.98
N ALA A 196 0.08 54.17 -8.93
CA ALA A 196 -0.03 53.33 -7.74
C ALA A 196 1.09 53.57 -6.70
N ARG A 197 0.99 54.67 -5.94
CA ARG A 197 1.68 54.81 -4.63
C ARG A 197 0.83 54.20 -3.51
N THR A 198 0.97 52.89 -3.27
CA THR A 198 0.28 52.20 -2.17
C THR A 198 1.17 51.17 -1.47
N ASP A 199 1.09 51.15 -0.14
CA ASP A 199 2.08 50.55 0.78
C ASP A 199 1.89 49.04 1.04
N GLN A 200 1.11 48.35 0.22
CA GLN A 200 0.80 46.92 0.35
C GLN A 200 0.84 46.21 -1.00
N ARG A 201 2.05 45.93 -1.48
CA ARG A 201 2.24 44.98 -2.59
C ARG A 201 2.06 43.56 -2.04
N GLN A 202 0.92 42.96 -2.37
CA GLN A 202 0.73 41.53 -2.20
C GLN A 202 1.54 40.81 -3.28
N ALA A 203 2.28 39.77 -2.90
CA ALA A 203 3.13 39.02 -3.81
C ALA A 203 3.08 37.53 -3.47
N PHE A 204 3.34 36.68 -4.45
CA PHE A 204 3.34 35.22 -4.30
C PHE A 204 4.53 34.58 -5.02
N GLU A 205 4.84 33.33 -4.69
CA GLU A 205 5.83 32.54 -5.42
C GLU A 205 5.21 31.95 -6.69
N PRO A 206 5.75 32.22 -7.89
CA PRO A 206 5.20 31.68 -9.13
C PRO A 206 5.48 30.17 -9.27
N ARG A 207 4.44 29.44 -9.69
CA ARG A 207 4.43 27.99 -9.92
C ARG A 207 4.85 27.63 -11.34
N LEU A 208 4.56 28.52 -12.29
CA LEU A 208 4.72 28.27 -13.73
C LEU A 208 6.17 27.87 -14.13
N PRO A 209 7.25 28.48 -13.58
CA PRO A 209 8.62 28.01 -13.86
C PRO A 209 8.85 26.58 -13.36
N ALA A 210 8.47 26.30 -12.10
CA ALA A 210 8.64 25.00 -11.46
C ALA A 210 7.81 23.90 -12.17
N MET A 211 6.65 24.26 -12.74
CA MET A 211 5.86 23.38 -13.59
C MET A 211 6.61 22.99 -14.86
N PHE A 212 7.24 23.94 -15.57
CA PHE A 212 8.02 23.65 -16.77
C PHE A 212 9.29 22.85 -16.47
N ASP A 213 10.01 23.16 -15.38
CA ASP A 213 11.15 22.36 -14.90
C ASP A 213 10.69 20.92 -14.64
N THR A 214 9.57 20.75 -13.91
CA THR A 214 9.01 19.43 -13.59
C THR A 214 8.57 18.66 -14.84
N LEU A 215 7.93 19.34 -15.81
CA LEU A 215 7.55 18.74 -17.09
C LEU A 215 8.79 18.22 -17.84
N GLN A 216 9.85 19.01 -17.90
CA GLN A 216 11.10 18.65 -18.55
C GLN A 216 11.76 17.43 -17.87
N ASP A 217 11.80 17.42 -16.53
CA ASP A 217 12.36 16.33 -15.73
C ASP A 217 11.56 15.03 -15.86
N VAL A 218 10.24 15.09 -15.81
CA VAL A 218 9.38 13.90 -15.97
C VAL A 218 9.52 13.32 -17.38
N LEU A 219 9.47 14.15 -18.43
CA LEU A 219 9.66 13.73 -19.82
C LEU A 219 11.00 13.00 -20.02
N LYS A 220 12.11 13.51 -19.47
CA LYS A 220 13.43 12.87 -19.53
C LYS A 220 13.46 11.47 -18.88
N THR A 221 12.58 11.17 -17.92
CA THR A 221 12.46 9.80 -17.34
C THR A 221 11.56 8.86 -18.15
N LEU A 222 10.87 9.38 -19.17
CA LEU A 222 9.86 8.67 -19.96
C LEU A 222 10.29 8.44 -21.41
N VAL A 223 11.01 9.37 -22.02
CA VAL A 223 11.48 9.27 -23.41
C VAL A 223 12.96 8.82 -23.47
N PRO A 224 13.39 8.14 -24.55
CA PRO A 224 14.79 7.72 -24.72
C PRO A 224 15.76 8.90 -24.82
N GLU A 225 17.04 8.66 -24.48
CA GLU A 225 18.09 9.69 -24.43
C GLU A 225 18.24 10.52 -25.71
N ARG A 226 17.98 9.92 -26.88
CA ARG A 226 18.05 10.61 -28.19
C ARG A 226 17.07 11.79 -28.30
N ASP A 227 15.97 11.75 -27.55
CA ASP A 227 14.90 12.74 -27.59
C ASP A 227 15.09 13.83 -26.52
N HIS A 228 16.02 13.62 -25.56
CA HIS A 228 16.33 14.57 -24.48
C HIS A 228 16.81 15.95 -24.97
N PRO A 229 17.66 16.09 -26.02
CA PRO A 229 18.03 17.41 -26.54
C PRO A 229 16.83 18.21 -27.06
N GLY A 230 15.88 17.53 -27.71
CA GLY A 230 14.63 18.15 -28.18
C GLY A 230 13.76 18.61 -27.02
N VAL A 231 13.67 17.82 -25.94
CA VAL A 231 12.96 18.18 -24.71
C VAL A 231 13.59 19.39 -24.03
N VAL A 232 14.92 19.46 -23.90
CA VAL A 232 15.61 20.61 -23.30
C VAL A 232 15.44 21.88 -24.15
N GLN A 233 15.54 21.77 -25.48
CA GLN A 233 15.45 22.93 -26.37
C GLN A 233 14.04 23.52 -26.45
N ASN A 234 12.99 22.69 -26.50
CA ASN A 234 11.61 23.17 -26.63
C ASN A 234 10.98 23.57 -25.28
N LEU A 235 11.56 23.10 -24.16
CA LEU A 235 11.15 23.44 -22.80
C LEU A 235 12.24 24.21 -22.04
N GLU A 236 12.91 25.15 -22.70
CA GLU A 236 13.89 26.04 -22.04
C GLU A 236 13.14 27.06 -21.15
N VAL A 237 13.05 26.77 -19.85
CA VAL A 237 12.24 27.53 -18.89
C VAL A 237 12.55 29.04 -18.86
N PRO A 238 13.82 29.51 -18.91
CA PRO A 238 14.11 30.94 -18.99
C PRO A 238 13.51 31.62 -20.23
N LEU A 239 13.54 30.94 -21.40
CA LEU A 239 12.99 31.46 -22.65
C LEU A 239 11.46 31.46 -22.63
N LEU A 240 10.84 30.37 -22.18
CA LEU A 240 9.39 30.28 -22.02
C LEU A 240 8.86 31.38 -21.09
N MET A 241 9.46 31.55 -19.91
CA MET A 241 9.06 32.60 -18.97
C MET A 241 9.27 34.01 -19.54
N GLN A 242 10.31 34.24 -20.35
CA GLN A 242 10.51 35.51 -21.04
C GLN A 242 9.41 35.77 -22.10
N GLN A 243 8.99 34.74 -22.83
CA GLN A 243 7.90 34.85 -23.81
C GLN A 243 6.55 35.09 -23.14
N ILE A 244 6.28 34.44 -21.99
CA ILE A 244 5.08 34.63 -21.17
C ILE A 244 5.01 36.06 -20.62
N GLN A 245 6.09 36.56 -20.00
CA GLN A 245 6.16 37.93 -19.48
C GLN A 245 5.94 39.02 -20.55
N LYS A 246 6.19 38.70 -21.82
CA LYS A 246 5.97 39.59 -22.96
C LYS A 246 4.64 39.35 -23.70
N GLY A 247 3.84 38.37 -23.29
CA GLY A 247 2.59 38.01 -23.97
C GLY A 247 2.76 37.41 -25.37
N VAL A 248 3.93 36.81 -25.68
CA VAL A 248 4.26 36.30 -27.03
C VAL A 248 4.48 34.78 -27.12
N LEU A 249 4.16 34.03 -26.06
CA LEU A 249 4.28 32.56 -26.08
C LEU A 249 3.17 31.93 -26.92
N ASP A 250 3.55 31.21 -27.98
CA ASP A 250 2.65 30.31 -28.72
C ASP A 250 2.52 28.96 -28.00
N MET A 251 1.64 28.92 -26.99
CA MET A 251 1.40 27.69 -26.22
C MET A 251 0.74 26.58 -27.05
N VAL A 252 0.01 26.92 -28.13
CA VAL A 252 -0.62 25.94 -29.02
C VAL A 252 0.44 25.16 -29.79
N ARG A 253 1.51 25.82 -30.23
CA ARG A 253 2.66 25.18 -30.89
C ARG A 253 3.46 24.30 -29.94
N VAL A 254 3.69 24.75 -28.70
CA VAL A 254 4.32 23.92 -27.66
C VAL A 254 3.48 22.66 -27.38
N ALA A 255 2.16 22.82 -27.24
CA ALA A 255 1.24 21.70 -27.04
C ALA A 255 1.23 20.72 -28.23
N ALA A 256 1.25 21.21 -29.47
CA ALA A 256 1.28 20.38 -30.67
C ALA A 256 2.59 19.58 -30.78
N TRP A 257 3.73 20.19 -30.43
CA TRP A 257 5.02 19.49 -30.35
C TRP A 257 5.04 18.43 -29.25
N LEU A 258 4.54 18.76 -28.05
CA LEU A 258 4.37 17.80 -26.94
C LEU A 258 3.48 16.62 -27.35
N ALA A 259 2.36 16.87 -28.03
CA ALA A 259 1.48 15.82 -28.52
C ALA A 259 2.19 14.89 -29.52
N ALA A 260 2.97 15.44 -30.47
CA ALA A 260 3.75 14.64 -31.40
C ALA A 260 4.80 13.77 -30.69
N LEU A 261 5.48 14.31 -29.68
CA LEU A 261 6.44 13.55 -28.85
C LEU A 261 5.73 12.43 -28.07
N LEU A 262 4.60 12.74 -27.42
CA LEU A 262 3.83 11.78 -26.63
C LEU A 262 3.29 10.64 -27.50
N LYS A 263 2.66 10.92 -28.65
CA LYS A 263 2.18 9.88 -29.59
C LYS A 263 3.31 9.00 -30.15
N THR A 264 4.56 9.46 -30.11
CA THR A 264 5.74 8.67 -30.53
C THR A 264 6.15 7.62 -29.48
N HIS A 265 5.83 7.83 -28.20
CA HIS A 265 6.32 7.01 -27.08
C HIS A 265 5.23 6.40 -26.18
N CYS A 266 4.00 6.91 -26.23
CA CYS A 266 2.85 6.39 -25.49
C CYS A 266 2.20 5.18 -26.20
N ALA A 267 1.31 4.47 -25.50
CA ALA A 267 0.42 3.51 -26.13
C ALA A 267 -0.63 4.23 -26.99
N PRO A 268 -1.01 3.72 -28.20
CA PRO A 268 -1.92 4.42 -29.12
C PRO A 268 -3.29 4.81 -28.54
N MET A 269 -3.77 4.09 -27.51
CA MET A 269 -4.98 4.44 -26.77
C MET A 269 -4.90 5.76 -25.98
N ARG A 270 -3.72 6.38 -25.89
CA ARG A 270 -3.49 7.68 -25.24
C ARG A 270 -3.51 8.84 -26.24
N ASP A 271 -3.51 8.58 -27.55
CA ASP A 271 -3.41 9.61 -28.59
C ASP A 271 -4.58 10.60 -28.53
N GLU A 272 -5.79 10.12 -28.26
CA GLU A 272 -6.99 10.96 -28.03
C GLU A 272 -6.85 11.91 -26.83
N TRP A 273 -6.01 11.58 -25.85
CA TRP A 273 -5.76 12.46 -24.71
C TRP A 273 -4.78 13.57 -25.11
N ALA A 274 -3.77 13.25 -25.92
CA ALA A 274 -2.86 14.24 -26.49
C ALA A 274 -3.58 15.20 -27.46
N ASP A 275 -4.54 14.71 -28.25
CA ASP A 275 -5.37 15.58 -29.10
C ASP A 275 -6.29 16.49 -28.28
N ARG A 276 -6.95 15.96 -27.22
CA ARG A 276 -7.78 16.77 -26.31
C ARG A 276 -6.96 17.85 -25.59
N MET A 277 -5.75 17.52 -25.12
CA MET A 277 -4.81 18.49 -24.54
C MET A 277 -4.55 19.67 -25.48
N VAL A 278 -4.26 19.39 -26.76
CA VAL A 278 -4.00 20.44 -27.77
C VAL A 278 -5.26 21.27 -28.03
N GLU A 279 -6.43 20.63 -28.10
CA GLU A 279 -7.70 21.34 -28.34
C GLU A 279 -8.11 22.23 -27.16
N GLN A 280 -7.93 21.79 -25.92
CA GLN A 280 -8.17 22.61 -24.72
C GLN A 280 -7.25 23.84 -24.69
N ILE A 281 -5.95 23.67 -24.98
CA ILE A 281 -4.99 24.79 -25.05
C ILE A 281 -5.33 25.74 -26.20
N ARG A 282 -5.74 25.21 -27.37
CA ARG A 282 -6.20 26.01 -28.52
C ARG A 282 -7.45 26.81 -28.19
N SER A 283 -8.47 26.16 -27.64
CA SER A 283 -9.72 26.79 -27.21
C SER A 283 -9.48 27.88 -26.17
N GLY A 284 -8.67 27.59 -25.13
CA GLY A 284 -8.28 28.56 -24.11
C GLY A 284 -7.50 29.74 -24.67
N SER A 285 -6.58 29.51 -25.60
CA SER A 285 -5.84 30.58 -26.27
C SER A 285 -6.72 31.46 -27.18
N GLN A 286 -7.73 30.89 -27.84
CA GLN A 286 -8.65 31.64 -28.72
C GLN A 286 -9.71 32.42 -27.92
N SER A 287 -10.23 31.82 -26.85
CA SER A 287 -11.22 32.43 -25.95
C SER A 287 -10.62 33.32 -24.87
N GLN A 288 -9.29 33.37 -24.75
CA GLN A 288 -8.55 33.98 -23.64
C GLN A 288 -8.98 33.44 -22.25
N ASN A 289 -9.37 32.17 -22.20
CA ASN A 289 -9.80 31.49 -20.98
C ASN A 289 -8.61 30.71 -20.35
N PRO A 290 -8.08 31.15 -19.20
CA PRO A 290 -6.94 30.50 -18.54
C PRO A 290 -7.29 29.10 -18.00
N MET A 291 -8.56 28.85 -17.64
CA MET A 291 -9.00 27.56 -17.10
C MET A 291 -8.95 26.46 -18.18
N GLU A 292 -9.21 26.79 -19.45
CA GLU A 292 -9.09 25.84 -20.57
C GLU A 292 -7.62 25.51 -20.88
N ILE A 293 -6.73 26.51 -20.84
CA ILE A 293 -5.27 26.29 -20.98
C ILE A 293 -4.77 25.38 -19.85
N VAL A 294 -5.20 25.63 -18.62
CA VAL A 294 -4.90 24.78 -17.46
C VAL A 294 -5.52 23.39 -17.59
N GLY A 295 -6.73 23.26 -18.12
CA GLY A 295 -7.36 21.97 -18.39
C GLY A 295 -6.51 21.11 -19.31
N GLY A 296 -5.92 21.70 -20.35
CA GLY A 296 -4.95 21.01 -21.20
C GLY A 296 -3.64 20.68 -20.48
N LEU A 297 -3.08 21.57 -19.66
CA LEU A 297 -1.91 21.28 -18.82
C LEU A 297 -2.18 20.13 -17.82
N GLN A 298 -3.38 20.07 -17.24
CA GLN A 298 -3.81 18.98 -16.38
C GLN A 298 -3.88 17.67 -17.17
N THR A 299 -4.43 17.69 -18.39
CA THR A 299 -4.44 16.52 -19.28
C THR A 299 -3.02 16.07 -19.66
N LEU A 300 -2.09 17.01 -19.91
CA LEU A 300 -0.67 16.70 -20.15
C LEU A 300 -0.06 15.91 -18.99
N PHE A 301 -0.14 16.42 -17.76
CA PHE A 301 0.44 15.73 -16.60
C PHE A 301 -0.25 14.40 -16.29
N ALA A 302 -1.55 14.26 -16.56
CA ALA A 302 -2.27 12.98 -16.48
C ALA A 302 -1.78 11.95 -17.51
N ILE A 303 -1.38 12.38 -18.72
CA ILE A 303 -0.73 11.50 -19.72
C ILE A 303 0.64 11.05 -19.21
N LEU A 304 1.43 11.93 -18.60
CA LEU A 304 2.77 11.59 -18.09
C LEU A 304 2.71 10.57 -16.94
N GLU A 305 1.78 10.73 -15.99
CA GLU A 305 1.54 9.75 -14.93
C GLU A 305 1.10 8.40 -15.50
N ALA A 306 0.14 8.43 -16.45
CA ALA A 306 -0.33 7.22 -17.12
C ALA A 306 0.77 6.50 -17.91
N MET A 307 1.65 7.26 -18.59
CA MET A 307 2.78 6.72 -19.33
C MET A 307 3.82 6.08 -18.38
N LYS A 308 4.10 6.69 -17.22
CA LYS A 308 4.97 6.09 -16.20
C LYS A 308 4.40 4.80 -15.65
N LEU A 309 3.09 4.79 -15.36
CA LEU A 309 2.33 3.59 -14.97
C LEU A 309 2.42 2.49 -16.02
N ASP A 310 2.25 2.82 -17.30
CA ASP A 310 2.32 1.86 -18.40
C ASP A 310 3.74 1.24 -18.51
N VAL A 311 4.80 2.05 -18.33
CA VAL A 311 6.21 1.58 -18.27
C VAL A 311 6.45 0.68 -17.04
N ALA A 312 6.05 1.09 -15.84
CA ALA A 312 6.21 0.31 -14.62
C ALA A 312 5.45 -1.02 -14.67
N ASN A 313 4.24 -1.02 -15.23
CA ASN A 313 3.44 -2.22 -15.44
C ASN A 313 4.00 -3.14 -16.53
N HIS A 314 4.71 -2.60 -17.53
CA HIS A 314 5.52 -3.41 -18.42
C HIS A 314 6.72 -4.04 -17.68
N GLN A 315 7.43 -3.26 -16.86
CA GLN A 315 8.57 -3.74 -16.07
C GLN A 315 8.18 -4.85 -15.09
N ILE A 316 7.09 -4.71 -14.32
CA ILE A 316 6.59 -5.80 -13.45
C ILE A 316 6.42 -7.09 -14.23
N ARG A 317 5.80 -7.04 -15.41
CA ARG A 317 5.55 -8.22 -16.26
C ARG A 317 6.85 -8.81 -16.82
N ALA A 318 7.80 -7.98 -17.25
CA ALA A 318 9.09 -8.41 -17.77
C ALA A 318 9.99 -9.05 -16.69
N PHE A 319 10.05 -8.45 -15.50
CA PHE A 319 10.90 -8.91 -14.40
C PHE A 319 10.20 -9.90 -13.45
N ARG A 320 8.93 -10.26 -13.69
CA ARG A 320 8.13 -11.12 -12.80
C ARG A 320 8.82 -12.43 -12.41
N VAL A 321 9.42 -13.12 -13.38
CA VAL A 321 10.10 -14.41 -13.13
C VAL A 321 11.27 -14.22 -12.16
N LEU A 322 12.06 -13.16 -12.36
CA LEU A 322 13.20 -12.82 -11.51
C LEU A 322 12.74 -12.43 -10.10
N LEU A 323 11.68 -11.61 -9.97
CA LEU A 323 11.10 -11.24 -8.67
C LEU A 323 10.66 -12.48 -7.87
N ILE A 324 10.05 -13.48 -8.52
CA ILE A 324 9.57 -14.71 -7.88
C ILE A 324 10.74 -15.62 -7.47
N GLU A 325 11.65 -15.94 -8.39
CA GLU A 325 12.78 -16.85 -8.08
C GLU A 325 13.71 -16.27 -7.00
N ASP A 326 13.94 -14.95 -7.03
CA ASP A 326 14.75 -14.21 -6.05
C ASP A 326 13.99 -13.91 -4.73
N THR A 327 12.72 -14.31 -4.58
CA THR A 327 11.92 -13.96 -3.38
C THR A 327 12.54 -14.51 -2.09
N VAL A 328 12.93 -15.78 -2.05
CA VAL A 328 13.47 -16.40 -0.82
C VAL A 328 14.78 -15.76 -0.34
N PRO A 329 15.85 -15.64 -1.15
CA PRO A 329 17.10 -15.01 -0.69
C PRO A 329 16.90 -13.54 -0.33
N PHE A 330 16.09 -12.79 -1.11
CA PHE A 330 15.76 -11.39 -0.79
C PHE A 330 15.10 -11.25 0.58
N LEU A 331 14.09 -12.07 0.89
CA LEU A 331 13.39 -12.01 2.17
C LEU A 331 14.30 -12.42 3.34
N GLN A 332 15.17 -13.41 3.15
CA GLN A 332 16.12 -13.82 4.19
C GLN A 332 17.08 -12.69 4.57
N GLU A 333 17.62 -11.96 3.59
CA GLU A 333 18.51 -10.82 3.83
C GLU A 333 17.75 -9.64 4.44
N TYR A 334 16.57 -9.31 3.89
CA TYR A 334 15.70 -8.25 4.40
C TYR A 334 15.36 -8.46 5.88
N PHE A 335 14.86 -9.64 6.25
CA PHE A 335 14.47 -9.91 7.64
C PHE A 335 15.66 -10.03 8.58
N ARG A 336 16.79 -10.60 8.14
CA ARG A 336 18.03 -10.61 8.94
C ARG A 336 18.45 -9.19 9.29
N GLY A 337 18.59 -8.31 8.29
CA GLY A 337 18.92 -6.90 8.52
C GLY A 337 17.86 -6.13 9.31
N LYS A 338 16.59 -6.56 9.32
CA LYS A 338 15.54 -5.92 10.13
C LYS A 338 15.63 -6.34 11.61
N ILE A 339 15.95 -7.60 11.88
CA ILE A 339 16.18 -8.16 13.23
C ILE A 339 17.48 -7.60 13.83
N GLU A 340 18.56 -7.52 13.05
CA GLU A 340 19.85 -6.94 13.50
C GLU A 340 19.76 -5.46 13.91
N ARG A 341 18.72 -4.75 13.44
CA ARG A 341 18.42 -3.35 13.78
C ARG A 341 17.35 -3.21 14.87
N ASP A 342 16.95 -4.31 15.52
CA ASP A 342 15.88 -4.40 16.53
C ASP A 342 14.51 -3.86 16.08
N ASN A 343 14.27 -3.85 14.76
CA ASN A 343 13.07 -3.28 14.13
C ASN A 343 12.00 -4.35 13.80
N PHE A 344 12.13 -5.58 14.32
CA PHE A 344 11.19 -6.67 14.07
C PHE A 344 11.27 -7.74 15.17
N ARG A 345 10.15 -8.03 15.85
CA ARG A 345 10.15 -8.89 17.04
C ARG A 345 9.78 -10.31 16.64
N VAL A 346 10.67 -11.27 16.94
CA VAL A 346 10.51 -12.65 16.48
C VAL A 346 10.28 -13.66 17.61
N ASP A 347 10.48 -13.26 18.87
CA ASP A 347 10.44 -14.17 20.02
C ASP A 347 9.06 -14.77 20.27
N SER A 348 8.00 -13.98 20.10
CA SER A 348 6.61 -14.43 20.18
C SER A 348 6.32 -15.53 19.14
N SER A 349 6.77 -15.31 17.90
CA SER A 349 6.61 -16.26 16.79
C SER A 349 7.48 -17.51 16.97
N ARG A 350 8.64 -17.39 17.62
CA ARG A 350 9.50 -18.53 17.98
C ARG A 350 8.87 -19.37 19.08
N LEU A 351 8.37 -18.72 20.14
CA LEU A 351 7.72 -19.38 21.27
C LEU A 351 6.47 -20.14 20.81
N TRP A 352 5.60 -19.51 20.04
CA TRP A 352 4.42 -20.15 19.43
C TRP A 352 4.78 -21.43 18.67
N TYR A 353 5.83 -21.41 17.84
CA TYR A 353 6.28 -22.59 17.11
C TYR A 353 6.81 -23.69 18.04
N LEU A 354 7.59 -23.33 19.07
CA LEU A 354 8.13 -24.29 20.04
C LEU A 354 7.05 -24.92 20.92
N GLU A 355 6.06 -24.15 21.37
CA GLU A 355 4.89 -24.64 22.11
C GLU A 355 4.05 -25.60 21.25
N THR A 356 3.86 -25.26 19.98
CA THR A 356 3.18 -26.15 19.02
C THR A 356 3.98 -27.44 18.83
N ARG A 357 5.30 -27.35 18.62
CA ARG A 357 6.20 -28.50 18.51
C ARG A 357 6.13 -29.41 19.74
N GLU A 358 6.09 -28.85 20.93
CA GLU A 358 6.03 -29.61 22.18
C GLU A 358 4.65 -30.27 22.38
N ARG A 359 3.56 -29.59 22.01
CA ARG A 359 2.19 -30.14 21.98
C ARG A 359 2.08 -31.36 21.07
N GLU A 360 2.66 -31.29 19.89
CA GLU A 360 2.65 -32.39 18.91
C GLU A 360 3.56 -33.54 19.36
N LEU A 361 4.74 -33.24 19.92
CA LEU A 361 5.64 -34.26 20.47
C LEU A 361 5.00 -35.05 21.63
N ARG A 362 4.14 -34.41 22.43
CA ARG A 362 3.35 -35.10 23.49
C ARG A 362 2.24 -36.01 22.94
N GLN A 363 1.75 -35.74 21.73
CA GLN A 363 0.69 -36.54 21.08
C GLN A 363 1.24 -37.68 20.22
N MET A 364 2.52 -37.64 19.83
CA MET A 364 3.15 -38.69 19.04
C MET A 364 3.40 -39.98 19.85
N ASP A 365 3.04 -41.12 19.25
CA ASP A 365 3.48 -42.43 19.72
C ASP A 365 5.01 -42.56 19.60
N LYS A 366 5.64 -43.17 20.62
CA LYS A 366 7.10 -43.34 20.75
C LYS A 366 7.80 -44.10 19.62
N ALA A 367 7.05 -44.67 18.67
CA ALA A 367 7.57 -45.43 17.53
C ALA A 367 7.62 -44.63 16.21
N ALA A 368 7.04 -43.42 16.16
CA ALA A 368 7.04 -42.61 14.96
C ALA A 368 8.40 -41.89 14.76
N GLN A 369 9.18 -42.34 13.76
CA GLN A 369 10.36 -41.59 13.31
C GLN A 369 9.92 -40.25 12.69
N THR A 370 10.42 -39.14 13.23
CA THR A 370 10.29 -37.81 12.63
C THR A 370 11.13 -37.75 11.36
N ASP A 371 10.48 -37.67 10.20
CA ASP A 371 11.15 -37.41 8.93
C ASP A 371 11.59 -35.93 8.82
N GLY A 372 12.30 -35.57 7.75
CA GLY A 372 12.68 -34.17 7.48
C GLY A 372 11.49 -33.25 7.17
N PHE A 373 10.27 -33.78 7.04
CA PHE A 373 9.04 -33.01 6.83
C PHE A 373 8.35 -32.68 8.15
N TRP A 374 8.59 -33.43 9.23
CA TRP A 374 7.94 -33.20 10.53
C TRP A 374 8.09 -31.77 11.08
N PRO A 375 9.26 -31.08 10.99
CA PRO A 375 9.37 -29.70 11.47
C PRO A 375 8.43 -28.70 10.75
N ILE A 376 8.18 -28.90 9.46
CA ILE A 376 7.23 -28.06 8.71
C ILE A 376 5.77 -28.54 8.88
N SER A 377 5.50 -29.82 9.15
CA SER A 377 4.14 -30.27 9.50
C SER A 377 3.66 -29.63 10.80
N VAL A 378 4.54 -29.45 11.78
CA VAL A 378 4.26 -28.69 13.03
C VAL A 378 3.84 -27.24 12.72
N LEU A 379 4.52 -26.56 11.79
CA LEU A 379 4.12 -25.20 11.36
C LEU A 379 2.69 -25.21 10.81
N PHE A 380 2.40 -26.15 9.89
CA PHE A 380 1.07 -26.27 9.29
C PHE A 380 -0.01 -26.62 10.31
N GLN A 381 0.27 -27.45 11.32
CA GLN A 381 -0.67 -27.75 12.41
C GLN A 381 -0.98 -26.48 13.22
N GLY A 382 0.04 -25.74 13.67
CA GLY A 382 -0.16 -24.49 14.40
C GLY A 382 -0.93 -23.43 13.61
N VAL A 383 -0.66 -23.30 12.30
CA VAL A 383 -1.44 -22.40 11.43
C VAL A 383 -2.88 -22.91 11.26
N SER A 384 -3.08 -24.21 11.03
CA SER A 384 -4.42 -24.80 10.91
C SER A 384 -5.26 -24.62 12.17
N ASP A 385 -4.65 -24.66 13.36
CA ASP A 385 -5.34 -24.36 14.62
C ASP A 385 -5.83 -22.90 14.66
N LEU A 386 -4.98 -21.93 14.31
CA LEU A 386 -5.38 -20.51 14.21
C LEU A 386 -6.45 -20.26 13.13
N LEU A 387 -6.43 -21.03 12.03
CA LEU A 387 -7.45 -20.96 10.97
C LEU A 387 -8.79 -21.57 11.39
N LEU A 388 -8.79 -22.63 12.22
CA LEU A 388 -9.97 -23.44 12.51
C LEU A 388 -10.59 -23.20 13.90
N GLN A 389 -9.87 -22.62 14.87
CA GLN A 389 -10.40 -22.31 16.20
C GLN A 389 -11.69 -21.48 16.13
N PHE A 390 -12.65 -21.73 17.03
CA PHE A 390 -13.95 -21.05 17.04
C PHE A 390 -13.79 -19.53 17.21
N HIS A 391 -13.19 -19.11 18.32
CA HIS A 391 -12.91 -17.70 18.58
C HIS A 391 -11.86 -17.14 17.62
N THR A 392 -12.09 -15.93 17.11
CA THR A 392 -11.14 -15.18 16.29
C THR A 392 -9.84 -14.93 17.08
N PRO A 393 -8.66 -15.33 16.58
CA PRO A 393 -7.39 -15.01 17.23
C PRO A 393 -7.09 -13.50 17.10
N ASP A 394 -6.39 -12.93 18.08
CA ASP A 394 -6.02 -11.50 18.05
C ASP A 394 -5.14 -11.17 16.82
N ALA A 395 -4.19 -12.05 16.49
CA ALA A 395 -3.31 -11.95 15.33
C ALA A 395 -2.74 -13.32 14.91
N PHE A 396 -2.23 -13.41 13.68
CA PHE A 396 -1.27 -14.44 13.29
C PHE A 396 0.15 -14.07 13.80
N PRO A 397 1.08 -15.03 13.94
CA PRO A 397 2.46 -14.75 14.36
C PRO A 397 3.12 -13.69 13.47
N GLU A 398 3.86 -12.74 14.07
CA GLU A 398 4.47 -11.58 13.40
C GLU A 398 5.30 -11.95 12.15
N THR A 399 5.92 -13.13 12.14
CA THR A 399 6.64 -13.67 10.96
C THR A 399 5.78 -13.80 9.69
N PHE A 400 4.45 -13.87 9.81
CA PHE A 400 3.49 -13.90 8.70
C PHE A 400 2.97 -12.51 8.30
N VAL A 401 3.59 -11.40 8.72
CA VAL A 401 3.08 -10.03 8.49
C VAL A 401 2.65 -9.75 7.04
N PHE A 402 3.39 -10.22 6.03
CA PHE A 402 3.05 -10.03 4.61
C PHE A 402 2.04 -11.05 4.03
N ASP A 403 1.80 -12.16 4.74
CA ASP A 403 0.79 -13.17 4.38
C ASP A 403 -0.47 -13.10 5.25
N SER A 404 -0.49 -12.22 6.27
CA SER A 404 -1.55 -12.13 7.29
C SER A 404 -2.94 -12.05 6.66
N ASP A 405 -3.15 -11.15 5.69
CA ASP A 405 -4.44 -11.01 5.01
C ASP A 405 -4.83 -12.23 4.19
N ARG A 406 -3.84 -12.94 3.61
CA ARG A 406 -4.08 -14.18 2.86
C ARG A 406 -4.49 -15.30 3.82
N LEU A 407 -3.91 -15.35 5.02
CA LEU A 407 -4.33 -16.26 6.10
C LEU A 407 -5.72 -15.90 6.65
N TRP A 408 -6.04 -14.61 6.81
CA TRP A 408 -7.38 -14.16 7.21
C TRP A 408 -8.43 -14.55 6.17
N GLN A 409 -8.17 -14.37 4.88
CA GLN A 409 -9.04 -14.87 3.80
C GLN A 409 -9.24 -16.39 3.89
N LEU A 410 -8.17 -17.19 4.14
CA LEU A 410 -8.32 -18.63 4.31
C LEU A 410 -9.15 -18.98 5.57
N ARG A 411 -9.00 -18.23 6.67
CA ARG A 411 -9.80 -18.40 7.89
C ARG A 411 -11.28 -18.15 7.60
N THR A 412 -11.65 -17.02 7.00
CA THR A 412 -13.05 -16.74 6.62
C THR A 412 -13.61 -17.85 5.72
N CYS A 413 -12.84 -18.30 4.72
CA CYS A 413 -13.26 -19.42 3.86
C CYS A 413 -13.53 -20.70 4.67
N LEU A 414 -12.62 -21.10 5.55
CA LEU A 414 -12.74 -22.33 6.36
C LEU A 414 -13.89 -22.24 7.37
N GLN A 415 -14.06 -21.10 8.06
CA GLN A 415 -15.17 -20.89 8.99
C GLN A 415 -16.52 -20.92 8.26
N ASN A 416 -16.61 -20.33 7.06
CA ASN A 416 -17.81 -20.42 6.23
C ASN A 416 -18.12 -21.85 5.74
N LEU A 417 -17.10 -22.70 5.51
CA LEU A 417 -17.33 -24.12 5.22
C LEU A 417 -17.94 -24.84 6.44
N ILE A 418 -17.40 -24.64 7.64
CA ILE A 418 -17.94 -25.23 8.88
C ILE A 418 -19.39 -24.76 9.11
N ASN A 419 -19.63 -23.45 8.99
CA ASN A 419 -20.95 -22.86 9.18
C ASN A 419 -21.97 -23.39 8.14
N LEU A 420 -21.55 -23.57 6.88
CA LEU A 420 -22.40 -24.16 5.85
C LEU A 420 -22.75 -25.62 6.13
N ASP A 421 -21.79 -26.42 6.60
CA ASP A 421 -22.04 -27.83 6.93
C ASP A 421 -22.95 -27.96 8.18
N ILE A 422 -22.86 -27.03 9.14
CA ILE A 422 -23.83 -26.88 10.24
C ILE A 422 -25.23 -26.51 9.70
N CYS A 423 -25.34 -25.52 8.80
CA CYS A 423 -26.60 -25.15 8.16
C CYS A 423 -27.23 -26.34 7.42
N TRP A 424 -26.42 -27.15 6.72
CA TRP A 424 -26.87 -28.36 6.04
C TRP A 424 -27.35 -29.43 7.02
N PHE A 425 -26.65 -29.63 8.14
CA PHE A 425 -27.09 -30.55 9.19
C PHE A 425 -28.42 -30.13 9.81
N ILE A 426 -28.63 -28.84 10.07
CA ILE A 426 -29.91 -28.30 10.58
C ILE A 426 -31.04 -28.59 9.57
N PHE A 427 -30.78 -28.37 8.28
CA PHE A 427 -31.72 -28.72 7.20
C PHE A 427 -32.06 -30.22 7.17
N GLU A 428 -31.08 -31.12 7.13
CA GLU A 428 -31.32 -32.56 7.11
C GLU A 428 -32.04 -33.05 8.37
N SER A 429 -31.65 -32.55 9.54
CA SER A 429 -32.30 -32.85 10.83
C SER A 429 -33.78 -32.47 10.83
N TYR A 430 -34.13 -31.31 10.24
CA TYR A 430 -35.53 -30.91 10.06
C TYR A 430 -36.28 -31.88 9.12
N ILE A 431 -35.72 -32.21 7.96
CA ILE A 431 -36.31 -33.16 6.99
C ILE A 431 -36.56 -34.54 7.63
N HIS A 432 -35.59 -35.05 8.40
CA HIS A 432 -35.71 -36.31 9.13
C HIS A 432 -36.76 -36.26 10.24
N THR A 433 -36.89 -35.12 10.95
CA THR A 433 -37.95 -34.90 11.95
C THR A 433 -39.34 -34.97 11.32
N GLN A 434 -39.50 -34.44 10.10
CA GLN A 434 -40.72 -34.56 9.29
C GLN A 434 -40.92 -35.96 8.65
N LYS A 435 -40.04 -36.93 8.95
CA LYS A 435 -40.04 -38.29 8.38
C LYS A 435 -40.01 -38.33 6.85
N ARG A 436 -39.33 -37.35 6.24
CA ARG A 436 -39.11 -37.26 4.79
C ARG A 436 -37.65 -37.62 4.44
N TYR A 437 -37.39 -37.75 3.15
CA TYR A 437 -36.07 -38.05 2.59
C TYR A 437 -35.84 -37.19 1.34
N LEU A 438 -34.61 -36.79 1.11
CA LEU A 438 -34.20 -36.05 -0.09
C LEU A 438 -34.08 -37.00 -1.28
N SER A 439 -34.76 -36.69 -2.38
CA SER A 439 -34.74 -37.50 -3.61
C SER A 439 -33.47 -37.32 -4.45
N ALA A 440 -32.76 -36.19 -4.31
CA ALA A 440 -31.49 -35.93 -5.01
C ALA A 440 -30.47 -35.15 -4.14
N PRO A 441 -29.96 -35.75 -3.03
CA PRO A 441 -29.21 -35.02 -2.00
C PRO A 441 -28.03 -34.18 -2.53
N ALA A 442 -27.23 -34.73 -3.45
CA ALA A 442 -26.06 -34.04 -3.99
C ALA A 442 -26.42 -32.78 -4.83
N GLN A 443 -27.52 -32.82 -5.58
CA GLN A 443 -27.99 -31.68 -6.36
C GLN A 443 -28.62 -30.61 -5.47
N THR A 444 -29.34 -31.05 -4.42
CA THR A 444 -29.86 -30.18 -3.37
C THR A 444 -28.71 -29.48 -2.63
N TYR A 445 -27.67 -30.21 -2.19
CA TYR A 445 -26.50 -29.63 -1.51
C TYR A 445 -25.75 -28.62 -2.39
N ALA A 446 -25.54 -28.92 -3.68
CA ALA A 446 -24.90 -27.98 -4.61
C ALA A 446 -25.68 -26.66 -4.73
N THR A 447 -27.00 -26.74 -4.83
CA THR A 447 -27.89 -25.56 -4.90
C THR A 447 -27.93 -24.80 -3.57
N PHE A 448 -28.03 -25.54 -2.46
CA PHE A 448 -28.01 -25.02 -1.09
C PHE A 448 -26.72 -24.25 -0.80
N ARG A 449 -25.56 -24.86 -1.09
CA ARG A 449 -24.23 -24.27 -0.97
C ARG A 449 -24.09 -22.97 -1.73
N SER A 450 -24.61 -22.90 -2.96
CA SER A 450 -24.57 -21.67 -3.77
C SER A 450 -25.40 -20.53 -3.14
N ARG A 451 -26.61 -20.83 -2.66
CA ARG A 451 -27.51 -19.82 -2.07
C ARG A 451 -27.12 -19.40 -0.66
N ILE A 452 -26.84 -20.35 0.24
CA ILE A 452 -26.48 -20.06 1.62
C ILE A 452 -25.05 -19.49 1.69
N GLY A 453 -24.13 -19.99 0.87
CA GLY A 453 -22.76 -19.49 0.81
C GLY A 453 -22.68 -18.01 0.44
N SER A 454 -23.45 -17.54 -0.54
CA SER A 454 -23.48 -16.12 -0.92
C SER A 454 -24.12 -15.21 0.14
N LEU A 455 -24.90 -15.74 1.09
CA LEU A 455 -25.37 -15.01 2.28
C LEU A 455 -24.34 -14.96 3.42
N MET A 456 -23.23 -15.69 3.28
CA MET A 456 -22.11 -15.74 4.23
C MET A 456 -20.81 -15.06 3.70
N GLU A 457 -20.82 -14.53 2.48
CA GLU A 457 -19.65 -13.88 1.85
C GLU A 457 -19.48 -12.43 2.32
N GLU A 458 -18.28 -12.10 2.83
CA GLU A 458 -17.92 -10.80 3.41
C GLU A 458 -18.21 -9.63 2.46
N ASN A 459 -19.05 -8.69 2.92
CA ASN A 459 -19.13 -7.35 2.33
C ASN A 459 -17.94 -6.50 2.79
N GLU A 460 -17.39 -5.69 1.88
CA GLU A 460 -16.20 -4.84 2.06
C GLU A 460 -16.23 -3.94 3.31
N ASP A 461 -17.41 -3.57 3.79
CA ASP A 461 -17.61 -2.67 4.95
C ASP A 461 -17.43 -3.37 6.32
N CYS A 462 -17.18 -4.68 6.37
CA CYS A 462 -17.11 -5.45 7.61
C CYS A 462 -15.74 -5.33 8.31
N LEU A 463 -15.74 -5.20 9.64
CA LEU A 463 -14.53 -5.32 10.44
C LEU A 463 -13.97 -6.75 10.38
N ARG A 464 -12.64 -6.90 10.35
CA ARG A 464 -11.95 -8.19 10.33
C ARG A 464 -12.41 -9.07 11.51
N GLY A 465 -12.91 -10.26 11.21
CA GLY A 465 -13.49 -11.17 12.22
C GLY A 465 -14.95 -10.90 12.59
N SER A 466 -15.63 -9.97 11.91
CA SER A 466 -17.08 -9.76 12.03
C SER A 466 -17.85 -10.97 11.51
N VAL A 467 -18.70 -11.54 12.36
CA VAL A 467 -19.43 -12.76 12.07
C VAL A 467 -20.69 -12.43 11.25
N GLN A 468 -20.51 -12.17 9.96
CA GLN A 468 -21.55 -11.62 9.08
C GLN A 468 -22.82 -12.47 8.97
N TRP A 469 -22.74 -13.80 9.16
CA TRP A 469 -23.93 -14.65 9.18
C TRP A 469 -24.95 -14.19 10.24
N VAL A 470 -24.51 -13.56 11.34
CA VAL A 470 -25.40 -12.98 12.38
C VAL A 470 -26.29 -11.89 11.80
N GLN A 471 -25.76 -11.02 10.92
CA GLN A 471 -26.55 -9.97 10.26
C GLN A 471 -27.54 -10.56 9.26
N ASN A 472 -27.20 -11.70 8.67
CA ASN A 472 -27.97 -12.38 7.63
C ASN A 472 -28.79 -13.58 8.17
N VAL A 473 -28.87 -13.80 9.48
CA VAL A 473 -29.41 -15.04 10.07
C VAL A 473 -30.85 -15.32 9.63
N ARG A 474 -31.68 -14.27 9.54
CA ARG A 474 -33.05 -14.34 9.02
C ARG A 474 -33.13 -14.67 7.54
N CYS A 475 -32.20 -14.16 6.72
CA CYS A 475 -32.13 -14.49 5.30
C CYS A 475 -31.70 -15.93 5.08
N ILE A 476 -30.72 -16.40 5.87
CA ILE A 476 -30.24 -17.79 5.86
C ILE A 476 -31.37 -18.73 6.32
N GLY A 477 -32.02 -18.44 7.46
CA GLY A 477 -33.14 -19.21 7.99
C GLY A 477 -34.31 -19.30 7.02
N LEU A 478 -34.66 -18.20 6.33
CA LEU A 478 -35.68 -18.19 5.30
C LEU A 478 -35.32 -19.05 4.08
N GLU A 479 -34.09 -19.02 3.57
CA GLU A 479 -33.68 -19.90 2.48
C GLU A 479 -33.67 -21.38 2.91
N ILE A 480 -33.17 -21.72 4.10
CA ILE A 480 -33.22 -23.09 4.63
C ILE A 480 -34.69 -23.55 4.77
N ALA A 481 -35.58 -22.69 5.28
CA ALA A 481 -37.00 -22.98 5.39
C ALA A 481 -37.68 -23.16 4.00
N ARG A 482 -37.25 -22.42 2.97
CA ARG A 482 -37.69 -22.61 1.58
C ARG A 482 -37.25 -23.98 1.04
N PHE A 483 -36.01 -24.39 1.25
CA PHE A 483 -35.54 -25.74 0.91
C PHE A 483 -36.34 -26.82 1.67
N ALA A 484 -36.62 -26.59 2.96
CA ALA A 484 -37.40 -27.51 3.79
C ALA A 484 -38.84 -27.69 3.28
N CYS A 485 -39.54 -26.58 3.01
CA CYS A 485 -40.89 -26.63 2.44
C CYS A 485 -40.92 -27.28 1.06
N ALA A 486 -39.93 -27.02 0.19
CA ALA A 486 -39.85 -27.65 -1.13
C ALA A 486 -39.63 -29.18 -1.07
N ALA A 487 -38.98 -29.69 -0.01
CA ALA A 487 -38.77 -31.12 0.20
C ALA A 487 -39.92 -31.81 0.99
N CYS A 488 -40.68 -31.07 1.81
CA CYS A 488 -41.76 -31.61 2.64
C CYS A 488 -43.17 -31.46 2.05
N CYS A 489 -43.44 -30.40 1.30
CA CYS A 489 -44.76 -30.00 0.82
C CYS A 489 -44.90 -30.12 -0.71
N SER A 490 -46.13 -30.21 -1.19
CA SER A 490 -46.44 -30.04 -2.62
C SER A 490 -46.18 -28.60 -3.07
N GLU A 491 -45.84 -28.41 -4.34
CA GLU A 491 -45.56 -27.09 -4.93
C GLU A 491 -46.68 -26.07 -4.64
N GLY A 492 -46.31 -24.91 -4.09
CA GLY A 492 -47.23 -23.79 -3.82
C GLY A 492 -47.57 -23.52 -2.35
N SER A 493 -47.12 -24.33 -1.40
CA SER A 493 -47.29 -24.01 0.04
C SER A 493 -46.37 -22.85 0.47
N THR A 494 -46.95 -21.84 1.14
CA THR A 494 -46.17 -20.77 1.80
C THR A 494 -45.41 -21.33 3.00
N VAL A 495 -44.15 -20.89 3.17
CA VAL A 495 -43.36 -21.19 4.37
C VAL A 495 -44.05 -20.58 5.60
N SER A 496 -44.17 -21.33 6.71
CA SER A 496 -44.74 -20.81 7.96
C SER A 496 -43.67 -20.16 8.85
N ASP A 497 -44.06 -19.10 9.55
CA ASP A 497 -43.18 -18.37 10.47
C ASP A 497 -42.67 -19.26 11.63
N GLU A 498 -43.44 -20.28 12.03
CA GLU A 498 -43.03 -21.27 13.04
C GLU A 498 -41.81 -22.10 12.59
N VAL A 499 -41.75 -22.47 11.31
CA VAL A 499 -40.61 -23.22 10.75
C VAL A 499 -39.39 -22.30 10.60
N ILE A 500 -39.60 -21.05 10.19
CA ILE A 500 -38.54 -20.06 10.08
C ILE A 500 -37.92 -19.79 11.46
N THR A 501 -38.73 -19.48 12.47
CA THR A 501 -38.26 -19.16 13.84
C THR A 501 -37.58 -20.35 14.53
N GLN A 502 -38.03 -21.59 14.26
CA GLN A 502 -37.33 -22.80 14.73
C GLN A 502 -35.93 -22.93 14.12
N ILE A 503 -35.79 -22.69 12.81
CA ILE A 503 -34.51 -22.76 12.09
C ILE A 503 -33.59 -21.61 12.51
N GLU A 504 -34.10 -20.38 12.61
CA GLU A 504 -33.36 -19.21 13.11
C GLU A 504 -32.78 -19.47 14.50
N SER A 505 -33.60 -19.96 15.44
CA SER A 505 -33.15 -20.30 16.81
C SER A 505 -32.03 -21.36 16.82
N ALA A 506 -32.10 -22.35 15.93
CA ALA A 506 -31.07 -23.38 15.79
C ALA A 506 -29.77 -22.82 15.18
N LEU A 507 -29.87 -21.93 14.19
CA LEU A 507 -28.72 -21.24 13.58
C LEU A 507 -28.02 -20.34 14.61
N GLU A 508 -28.76 -19.47 15.29
CA GLU A 508 -28.22 -18.58 16.33
C GLU A 508 -27.49 -19.38 17.41
N TRP A 509 -28.08 -20.48 17.89
CA TRP A 509 -27.44 -21.34 18.87
C TRP A 509 -26.17 -22.02 18.35
N HIS A 510 -26.24 -22.74 17.22
CA HIS A 510 -25.13 -23.58 16.77
C HIS A 510 -23.96 -22.81 16.16
N LEU A 511 -24.21 -21.62 15.60
CA LEU A 511 -23.18 -20.79 14.96
C LEU A 511 -22.59 -19.72 15.91
N SER A 512 -23.28 -19.35 17.00
CA SER A 512 -22.73 -18.43 18.02
C SER A 512 -21.94 -19.11 19.13
N ASN A 513 -22.00 -20.44 19.22
CA ASN A 513 -21.36 -21.22 20.29
C ASN A 513 -20.43 -22.29 19.70
N GLU A 514 -19.39 -22.66 20.43
CA GLU A 514 -18.55 -23.83 20.14
C GLU A 514 -19.32 -25.13 20.43
N SER A 515 -20.35 -25.38 19.63
CA SER A 515 -21.28 -26.50 19.80
C SER A 515 -20.64 -27.83 19.37
N GLY A 516 -21.20 -28.95 19.82
CA GLY A 516 -20.72 -30.28 19.40
C GLY A 516 -20.76 -30.50 17.89
N LEU A 517 -21.67 -29.83 17.16
CA LEU A 517 -21.68 -29.82 15.69
C LEU A 517 -20.47 -29.06 15.13
N PHE A 518 -20.15 -27.88 15.69
CA PHE A 518 -18.96 -27.13 15.30
C PHE A 518 -17.70 -27.97 15.51
N GLN A 519 -17.52 -28.57 16.70
CA GLN A 519 -16.35 -29.41 17.01
C GLN A 519 -16.25 -30.61 16.06
N TYR A 520 -17.37 -31.26 15.72
CA TYR A 520 -17.41 -32.38 14.76
C TYR A 520 -16.97 -31.96 13.35
N PHE A 521 -17.56 -30.90 12.80
CA PHE A 521 -17.22 -30.42 11.46
C PHE A 521 -15.81 -29.79 11.40
N GLN A 522 -15.39 -29.09 12.45
CA GLN A 522 -14.02 -28.58 12.62
C GLN A 522 -12.99 -29.72 12.60
N ALA A 523 -13.22 -30.81 13.33
CA ALA A 523 -12.33 -31.97 13.33
C ALA A 523 -12.25 -32.64 11.96
N SER A 524 -13.41 -32.88 11.31
CA SER A 524 -13.46 -33.45 9.95
C SER A 524 -12.78 -32.55 8.91
N LEU A 525 -12.90 -31.23 9.04
CA LEU A 525 -12.24 -30.27 8.16
C LEU A 525 -10.73 -30.17 8.43
N ARG A 526 -10.31 -30.22 9.71
CA ARG A 526 -8.88 -30.24 10.11
C ARG A 526 -8.15 -31.42 9.47
N GLU A 527 -8.72 -32.62 9.52
CA GLU A 527 -8.14 -33.83 8.93
C GLU A 527 -7.94 -33.66 7.41
N LYS A 528 -9.00 -33.26 6.69
CA LYS A 528 -8.97 -33.03 5.23
C LYS A 528 -7.96 -31.95 4.84
N LEU A 529 -7.97 -30.81 5.54
CA LEU A 529 -7.08 -29.67 5.32
C LEU A 529 -5.61 -30.05 5.50
N LEU A 530 -5.27 -30.71 6.62
CA LEU A 530 -3.90 -31.12 6.91
C LEU A 530 -3.42 -32.19 5.92
N ALA A 531 -4.23 -33.20 5.61
CA ALA A 531 -3.85 -34.25 4.66
C ALA A 531 -3.53 -33.68 3.27
N ALA A 532 -4.40 -32.82 2.73
CA ALA A 532 -4.19 -32.19 1.43
C ALA A 532 -3.03 -31.16 1.46
N THR A 533 -2.91 -30.36 2.53
CA THR A 533 -1.82 -29.40 2.70
C THR A 533 -0.47 -30.10 2.79
N PHE A 534 -0.37 -31.22 3.52
CA PHE A 534 0.86 -32.00 3.62
C PHE A 534 1.25 -32.63 2.28
N ALA A 535 0.29 -33.18 1.54
CA ALA A 535 0.53 -33.74 0.20
C ALA A 535 1.07 -32.67 -0.77
N ALA A 536 0.45 -31.49 -0.79
CA ALA A 536 0.91 -30.36 -1.60
C ALA A 536 2.29 -29.83 -1.14
N ALA A 537 2.51 -29.66 0.16
CA ALA A 537 3.76 -29.15 0.70
C ALA A 537 4.95 -30.10 0.45
N LYS A 538 4.77 -31.42 0.60
CA LYS A 538 5.80 -32.44 0.28
C LYS A 538 6.24 -32.35 -1.19
N LYS A 539 5.32 -32.02 -2.10
CA LYS A 539 5.64 -31.75 -3.51
C LYS A 539 6.40 -30.42 -3.67
N TYR A 540 5.89 -29.34 -3.07
CA TYR A 540 6.43 -27.99 -3.23
C TYR A 540 7.83 -27.79 -2.63
N LEU A 541 8.20 -28.53 -1.58
CA LEU A 541 9.55 -28.47 -1.00
C LEU A 541 10.67 -28.74 -2.00
N ASN A 542 10.39 -29.52 -3.06
CA ASN A 542 11.35 -29.86 -4.12
C ASN A 542 11.24 -28.97 -5.38
N MET A 543 10.41 -27.91 -5.35
CA MET A 543 10.11 -27.06 -6.50
C MET A 543 10.63 -25.63 -6.29
N SER A 544 11.04 -24.92 -7.34
CA SER A 544 11.39 -23.49 -7.24
C SER A 544 10.15 -22.64 -6.88
N PRO A 545 10.29 -21.44 -6.27
CA PRO A 545 9.18 -20.51 -6.05
C PRO A 545 8.32 -20.30 -7.30
N LEU A 546 8.96 -20.14 -8.47
CA LEU A 546 8.25 -20.03 -9.74
C LEU A 546 7.44 -21.30 -10.03
N ALA A 547 8.05 -22.48 -9.96
CA ALA A 547 7.37 -23.73 -10.24
C ALA A 547 6.18 -23.98 -9.29
N ILE A 548 6.26 -23.56 -8.02
CA ILE A 548 5.12 -23.61 -7.09
C ILE A 548 4.01 -22.68 -7.58
N CYS A 549 4.33 -21.42 -7.90
CA CYS A 549 3.40 -20.44 -8.49
C CYS A 549 2.77 -20.96 -9.80
N GLU A 550 3.54 -21.58 -10.69
CA GLU A 550 3.05 -22.15 -11.95
C GLU A 550 2.09 -23.32 -11.69
N SER A 551 2.34 -24.15 -10.67
CA SER A 551 1.49 -25.29 -10.34
C SER A 551 0.08 -24.89 -9.88
N GLN A 552 -0.10 -23.66 -9.36
CA GLN A 552 -1.42 -23.12 -9.03
C GLN A 552 -2.26 -22.81 -10.28
N ARG A 553 -1.63 -22.60 -11.45
CA ARG A 553 -2.32 -22.19 -12.70
C ARG A 553 -3.15 -23.29 -13.32
N ASN A 554 -2.78 -24.55 -13.10
CA ASN A 554 -3.41 -25.71 -13.72
C ASN A 554 -4.67 -26.19 -12.99
N PHE A 555 -5.03 -25.58 -11.86
CA PHE A 555 -6.35 -25.78 -11.29
C PHE A 555 -7.39 -25.05 -12.15
N PRO A 556 -8.44 -25.74 -12.64
CA PRO A 556 -9.32 -25.19 -13.66
C PRO A 556 -10.22 -24.06 -13.12
N HIS A 557 -9.76 -22.82 -13.27
CA HIS A 557 -10.58 -21.61 -13.11
C HIS A 557 -11.82 -21.60 -14.05
N THR A 558 -11.84 -22.46 -15.07
CA THR A 558 -12.79 -22.45 -16.20
C THR A 558 -14.10 -23.20 -15.96
N ALA A 559 -14.20 -24.13 -15.01
CA ALA A 559 -15.45 -24.87 -14.78
C ALA A 559 -16.52 -24.03 -14.05
N THR A 560 -16.11 -23.24 -13.05
CA THR A 560 -17.03 -22.48 -12.18
C THR A 560 -17.36 -21.09 -12.75
N ALA A 561 -16.42 -20.44 -13.42
CA ALA A 561 -16.59 -19.08 -13.93
C ALA A 561 -17.61 -18.96 -15.08
N MET A 562 -17.79 -20.02 -15.88
CA MET A 562 -18.72 -20.03 -17.02
C MET A 562 -20.21 -20.06 -16.62
N LEU A 563 -20.52 -20.29 -15.34
CA LEU A 563 -21.88 -20.35 -14.79
C LEU A 563 -22.20 -19.19 -13.83
N GLY A 564 -21.34 -18.16 -13.75
CA GLY A 564 -21.57 -17.00 -12.88
C GLY A 564 -21.60 -17.33 -11.38
N HIS A 565 -21.10 -18.50 -10.97
CA HIS A 565 -21.03 -18.89 -9.57
C HIS A 565 -19.78 -18.27 -8.93
N PRO A 566 -19.89 -17.66 -7.73
CA PRO A 566 -18.72 -17.13 -7.02
C PRO A 566 -17.71 -18.25 -6.75
N GLN A 567 -16.44 -17.88 -6.53
CA GLN A 567 -15.34 -18.84 -6.46
C GLN A 567 -15.55 -19.86 -5.35
N HIS A 568 -16.07 -21.04 -5.68
CA HIS A 568 -16.21 -22.13 -4.72
C HIS A 568 -14.83 -22.51 -4.18
N TYR A 569 -14.56 -22.12 -2.94
CA TYR A 569 -13.41 -22.56 -2.19
C TYR A 569 -13.63 -24.03 -1.79
N ASP A 570 -13.10 -24.92 -2.64
CA ASP A 570 -12.86 -26.29 -2.25
C ASP A 570 -11.73 -26.35 -1.21
N VAL A 571 -11.82 -27.29 -0.27
CA VAL A 571 -10.79 -27.55 0.75
C VAL A 571 -9.45 -27.83 0.07
N GLU A 572 -9.43 -28.50 -1.08
CA GLU A 572 -8.22 -28.76 -1.85
C GLU A 572 -7.53 -27.46 -2.29
N ARG A 573 -8.28 -26.48 -2.79
CA ARG A 573 -7.74 -25.17 -3.22
C ARG A 573 -7.26 -24.33 -2.04
N ILE A 574 -7.95 -24.38 -0.90
CA ILE A 574 -7.49 -23.77 0.36
C ILE A 574 -6.16 -24.41 0.78
N SER A 575 -6.08 -25.74 0.75
CA SER A 575 -4.92 -26.53 1.15
C SER A 575 -3.69 -26.25 0.27
N MET A 576 -3.87 -26.12 -1.04
CA MET A 576 -2.79 -25.73 -1.97
C MET A 576 -2.27 -24.31 -1.71
N ARG A 577 -3.16 -23.34 -1.45
CA ARG A 577 -2.76 -21.97 -1.08
C ARG A 577 -2.01 -21.97 0.25
N LEU A 578 -2.50 -22.69 1.25
CA LEU A 578 -1.85 -22.83 2.55
C LEU A 578 -0.45 -23.47 2.40
N ALA A 579 -0.34 -24.56 1.65
CA ALA A 579 0.93 -25.21 1.36
C ALA A 579 1.93 -24.31 0.63
N HIS A 580 1.47 -23.49 -0.32
CA HIS A 580 2.31 -22.52 -1.03
C HIS A 580 2.87 -21.47 -0.05
N MET A 581 2.01 -20.80 0.73
CA MET A 581 2.43 -19.82 1.74
C MET A 581 3.38 -20.45 2.77
N GLY A 582 3.00 -21.59 3.35
CA GLY A 582 3.80 -22.27 4.38
C GLY A 582 5.15 -22.78 3.90
N VAL A 583 5.30 -23.22 2.64
CA VAL A 583 6.62 -23.64 2.10
C VAL A 583 7.53 -22.44 1.82
N LEU A 584 7.01 -21.33 1.28
CA LEU A 584 7.80 -20.10 1.13
C LEU A 584 8.20 -19.53 2.50
N HIS A 585 7.24 -19.45 3.43
CA HIS A 585 7.48 -19.04 4.81
C HIS A 585 8.54 -19.90 5.49
N TRP A 586 8.45 -21.23 5.38
CA TRP A 586 9.44 -22.15 5.94
C TRP A 586 10.83 -21.92 5.35
N ARG A 587 10.95 -21.74 4.03
CA ARG A 587 12.24 -21.44 3.37
C ARG A 587 12.88 -20.14 3.85
N VAL A 588 12.09 -19.13 4.19
CA VAL A 588 12.60 -17.88 4.78
C VAL A 588 12.93 -18.04 6.26
N TRP A 589 11.97 -18.50 7.06
CA TRP A 589 12.01 -18.41 8.52
C TRP A 589 12.63 -19.60 9.24
N ALA A 590 12.67 -20.80 8.65
CA ALA A 590 13.32 -21.95 9.28
C ALA A 590 14.82 -21.71 9.62
N PRO A 591 15.68 -21.24 8.69
CA PRO A 591 17.09 -20.97 8.99
C PRO A 591 17.32 -19.72 9.85
N ILE A 592 16.33 -18.82 9.95
CA ILE A 592 16.40 -17.60 10.75
C ILE A 592 15.98 -17.88 12.21
N LEU A 593 14.90 -18.63 12.41
CA LEU A 593 14.14 -18.64 13.67
C LEU A 593 13.82 -20.04 14.21
N TYR A 594 13.29 -20.94 13.39
CA TYR A 594 12.70 -22.21 13.87
C TYR A 594 13.71 -23.36 14.02
N VAL A 595 14.71 -23.44 13.13
CA VAL A 595 15.68 -24.57 13.05
C VAL A 595 17.06 -24.17 13.57
N ARG A 596 17.24 -22.95 14.11
CA ARG A 596 18.46 -22.57 14.83
C ARG A 596 18.60 -23.33 16.14
N GLU A 597 19.23 -24.50 16.07
CA GLU A 597 20.17 -24.95 17.09
C GLU A 597 21.31 -23.93 17.23
N SER A 598 21.96 -23.91 18.39
CA SER A 598 22.85 -22.83 18.83
C SER A 598 24.05 -22.62 17.91
N VAL A 599 23.99 -21.59 17.06
CA VAL A 599 25.21 -20.99 16.48
C VAL A 599 25.85 -20.14 17.56
N SER A 600 26.89 -20.67 18.20
CA SER A 600 27.79 -19.86 19.00
C SER A 600 28.52 -18.88 18.06
N PRO A 601 28.86 -17.65 18.49
CA PRO A 601 29.57 -16.69 17.64
C PRO A 601 31.03 -17.11 17.32
N THR A 602 31.46 -18.31 17.72
CA THR A 602 32.85 -18.79 17.62
C THR A 602 33.12 -19.58 16.34
N ASP A 603 32.09 -20.16 15.71
CA ASP A 603 32.26 -21.14 14.62
C ASP A 603 32.33 -20.52 13.21
N VAL A 604 32.42 -19.19 13.11
CA VAL A 604 32.68 -18.47 11.84
C VAL A 604 34.14 -18.62 11.40
N ALA A 605 35.03 -19.05 12.30
CA ALA A 605 36.41 -19.41 11.99
C ALA A 605 36.53 -20.93 11.74
N ILE A 606 36.33 -21.35 10.49
CA ILE A 606 36.91 -22.51 9.75
C ILE A 606 35.93 -22.92 8.65
N ILE A 607 36.08 -22.31 7.47
CA ILE A 607 35.68 -22.89 6.18
C ILE A 607 36.92 -22.81 5.30
N PRO A 608 37.48 -23.93 4.79
CA PRO A 608 38.62 -23.89 3.89
C PRO A 608 38.20 -23.41 2.50
N ALA A 609 38.95 -22.47 1.93
CA ALA A 609 38.69 -21.94 0.59
C ALA A 609 39.38 -22.77 -0.50
N ASN A 610 38.57 -23.42 -1.34
CA ASN A 610 38.78 -23.86 -2.73
C ASN A 610 37.60 -24.81 -3.07
N GLU A 611 37.08 -24.90 -4.30
CA GLU A 611 37.69 -24.63 -5.61
C GLU A 611 36.81 -23.69 -6.45
N GLY A 612 37.44 -22.83 -7.25
CA GLY A 612 36.74 -21.97 -8.21
C GLY A 612 36.60 -22.64 -9.59
N TYR A 613 35.39 -22.72 -10.13
CA TYR A 613 35.15 -23.03 -11.53
C TYR A 613 34.90 -21.75 -12.32
N ASP A 614 35.88 -21.39 -13.15
CA ASP A 614 35.89 -20.19 -13.99
C ASP A 614 35.25 -20.49 -15.35
N VAL A 615 34.12 -19.85 -15.68
CA VAL A 615 33.39 -20.05 -16.95
C VAL A 615 33.11 -18.72 -17.63
N ALA A 616 34.15 -18.16 -18.25
CA ALA A 616 34.04 -17.01 -19.14
C ALA A 616 34.99 -17.13 -20.34
N ARG A 617 34.54 -17.79 -21.43
CA ARG A 617 35.01 -17.60 -22.83
C ARG A 617 34.35 -18.58 -23.81
N SER A 618 33.39 -18.09 -24.62
CA SER A 618 33.29 -18.32 -26.08
C SER A 618 31.94 -17.88 -26.63
N ALA A 619 31.91 -16.75 -27.34
CA ALA A 619 30.86 -16.39 -28.30
C ALA A 619 31.35 -15.24 -29.20
N THR A 620 32.31 -15.53 -30.06
CA THR A 620 32.65 -14.67 -31.21
C THR A 620 32.69 -15.53 -32.47
N LEU A 621 31.55 -15.57 -33.17
CA LEU A 621 31.39 -15.73 -34.62
C LEU A 621 29.91 -15.58 -34.98
#